data_AF-A0A932X949-F1
#
_entry.id   AF-A0A932X949-F1
#
_cell.length_a   1.000
_cell.length_b   1.000
_cell.length_c   1.000
_cell.angle_alpha   90.00
_cell.angle_beta   90.00
_cell.angle_gamma   90.00
#
_symmetry.space_group_name_H-M   'P 1'
#
loop_
_entity.id
_entity.type
_entity.pdbx_description
1 polymer ?
#
loop_
_entity_poly.entity_id
_entity_poly.type
_entity_poly.pdbx_seq_one_letter_code
_entity_poly.pdbx_strand_id
1 'polypeptide(L)'
;MTLPSLLRHNPGRRISAFDGMTVTAEVWQEAHEYHRYQQRVHALNGHGVGILAGLEIIASEPASQTVYILPGAAIDPSGNLILVDQPAAYDLGKYRDGVLHLLLTYDESRPQPQNGQYADNPFFVHTGYNVETVVDRTDTPQVELARIPRQGRETPITNAADFYRPGFNEIDLRFRPEVAALARATLLVGIAYLSRLDDPSHGRGFYHLARSVSMQPEMRVLVNEGIDLSGDLGEYTLICLVAKENFDLEVAEVNNLYDFVRKGGTLFVESCHREGGANPRANDSFAVLISALGSRPQVVKRHAPLLSEPFFFARPPDGYESQGAPELRVDGGVVLSTCDYGCLWQGERRSGAASREEIRAGMEWGHNLLLYAWQRRQRGRSA
;
A
#
# COMPACT_ATOMS: atom_id res chain seq x y z
N MET A 1 -12.72 -11.79 7.45
CA MET A 1 -12.82 -13.26 7.63
C MET A 1 -12.65 -13.57 9.12
N THR A 2 -13.41 -14.50 9.71
CA THR A 2 -13.35 -14.77 11.16
C THR A 2 -12.51 -16.00 11.46
N LEU A 3 -11.89 -16.11 12.65
CA LEU A 3 -11.11 -17.30 13.03
C LEU A 3 -11.92 -18.62 12.90
N PRO A 4 -13.22 -18.66 13.24
CA PRO A 4 -14.04 -19.85 12.98
C PRO A 4 -14.22 -20.19 11.49
N SER A 5 -14.23 -19.21 10.57
CA SER A 5 -14.27 -19.53 9.13
C SER A 5 -12.93 -20.07 8.63
N LEU A 6 -11.81 -19.54 9.16
CA LEU A 6 -10.46 -20.05 8.88
C LEU A 6 -10.30 -21.53 9.32
N LEU A 7 -10.79 -21.87 10.51
CA LEU A 7 -10.67 -23.22 11.09
C LEU A 7 -11.60 -24.25 10.46
N ARG A 8 -12.75 -23.83 9.89
CA ARG A 8 -13.62 -24.71 9.10
C ARG A 8 -12.93 -25.20 7.83
N HIS A 9 -11.87 -24.52 7.39
CA HIS A 9 -11.22 -24.82 6.12
C HIS A 9 -9.94 -25.68 6.27
N ASN A 10 -9.86 -26.53 7.29
CA ASN A 10 -8.79 -27.53 7.43
C ASN A 10 -9.32 -28.90 6.94
N PRO A 11 -8.69 -29.58 5.96
CA PRO A 11 -9.23 -30.85 5.47
C PRO A 11 -9.11 -31.99 6.50
N GLY A 12 -8.36 -31.78 7.60
CA GLY A 12 -8.33 -32.65 8.77
C GLY A 12 -7.61 -33.99 8.60
N ARG A 13 -7.30 -34.40 7.36
CA ARG A 13 -6.52 -35.60 7.02
C ARG A 13 -5.87 -35.46 5.64
N ARG A 14 -4.82 -36.25 5.40
CA ARG A 14 -4.12 -36.40 4.12
C ARG A 14 -3.77 -37.87 3.90
N ILE A 15 -3.58 -38.27 2.64
CA ILE A 15 -3.07 -39.60 2.32
C ILE A 15 -1.65 -39.76 2.86
N SER A 16 -1.39 -40.89 3.50
CA SER A 16 -0.04 -41.34 3.90
C SER A 16 0.32 -42.53 3.03
N ALA A 17 1.36 -42.39 2.20
CA ALA A 17 1.88 -43.51 1.40
C ALA A 17 2.56 -44.55 2.31
N PHE A 18 2.41 -45.83 1.97
CA PHE A 18 3.08 -46.96 2.61
C PHE A 18 3.36 -48.07 1.60
N ASP A 19 4.32 -48.94 1.90
CA ASP A 19 4.69 -50.02 0.98
C ASP A 19 3.55 -51.01 0.77
N GLY A 20 3.29 -51.35 -0.50
CA GLY A 20 2.17 -52.20 -0.89
C GLY A 20 0.84 -51.45 -1.04
N MET A 21 0.81 -50.12 -0.84
CA MET A 21 -0.38 -49.31 -1.13
C MET A 21 -0.72 -49.36 -2.63
N THR A 22 -1.98 -49.63 -2.96
CA THR A 22 -2.47 -49.55 -4.33
C THR A 22 -2.63 -48.09 -4.75
N VAL A 23 -2.04 -47.74 -5.90
CA VAL A 23 -2.08 -46.40 -6.47
C VAL A 23 -3.16 -46.36 -7.56
N THR A 24 -4.39 -46.05 -7.17
CA THR A 24 -5.52 -45.91 -8.09
C THR A 24 -5.72 -44.45 -8.51
N ALA A 25 -6.54 -44.22 -9.55
CA ALA A 25 -6.93 -42.87 -9.95
C ALA A 25 -7.64 -42.11 -8.81
N GLU A 26 -8.46 -42.79 -8.02
CA GLU A 26 -9.15 -42.20 -6.86
C GLU A 26 -8.15 -41.74 -5.79
N VAL A 27 -7.16 -42.57 -5.46
CA VAL A 27 -6.10 -42.22 -4.50
C VAL A 27 -5.28 -41.02 -5.00
N TRP A 28 -4.93 -41.00 -6.29
CA TRP A 28 -4.24 -39.86 -6.89
C TRP A 28 -5.08 -38.59 -6.87
N GLN A 29 -6.37 -38.70 -7.18
CA GLN A 29 -7.29 -37.56 -7.19
C GLN A 29 -7.45 -36.97 -5.79
N GLU A 30 -7.66 -37.80 -4.76
CA GLU A 30 -7.77 -37.34 -3.37
C GLU A 30 -6.48 -36.65 -2.90
N ALA A 31 -5.30 -37.15 -3.28
CA ALA A 31 -4.03 -36.52 -2.95
C ALA A 31 -3.89 -35.13 -3.58
N HIS A 32 -4.26 -34.98 -4.87
CA HIS A 32 -4.22 -33.69 -5.54
C HIS A 32 -5.27 -32.72 -5.01
N GLU A 33 -6.49 -33.19 -4.74
CA GLU A 33 -7.57 -32.36 -4.15
C GLU A 33 -7.16 -31.79 -2.81
N TYR A 34 -6.47 -32.56 -1.96
CA TYR A 34 -5.89 -32.05 -0.71
C TYR A 34 -4.97 -30.85 -0.97
N HIS A 35 -4.08 -30.94 -1.96
CA HIS A 35 -3.16 -29.84 -2.29
C HIS A 35 -3.88 -28.64 -2.91
N ARG A 36 -4.82 -28.85 -3.83
CA ARG A 36 -5.64 -27.76 -4.41
C ARG A 36 -6.43 -27.03 -3.33
N TYR A 37 -6.99 -27.79 -2.41
CA TYR A 37 -7.69 -27.24 -1.26
C TYR A 37 -6.76 -26.40 -0.36
N GLN A 38 -5.59 -26.93 0.02
CA GLN A 38 -4.60 -26.18 0.80
C GLN A 38 -4.18 -24.88 0.09
N GLN A 39 -3.99 -24.91 -1.23
CA GLN A 39 -3.68 -23.72 -2.01
C GLN A 39 -4.81 -22.69 -1.98
N ARG A 40 -6.08 -23.10 -2.17
CA ARG A 40 -7.24 -22.21 -2.08
C ARG A 40 -7.35 -21.56 -0.70
N VAL A 41 -7.15 -22.36 0.34
CA VAL A 41 -7.18 -21.88 1.74
C VAL A 41 -6.04 -20.90 1.99
N HIS A 42 -4.83 -21.19 1.52
CA HIS A 42 -3.72 -20.25 1.59
C HIS A 42 -4.01 -18.96 0.83
N ALA A 43 -4.56 -19.05 -0.38
CA ALA A 43 -4.94 -17.92 -1.21
C ALA A 43 -5.94 -17.00 -0.47
N LEU A 44 -7.03 -17.58 0.02
CA LEU A 44 -8.08 -16.84 0.74
C LEU A 44 -7.60 -16.25 2.07
N ASN A 45 -6.76 -16.97 2.81
CA ASN A 45 -6.34 -16.57 4.15
C ASN A 45 -5.13 -15.65 4.15
N GLY A 46 -4.22 -15.86 3.21
CA GLY A 46 -3.01 -15.08 3.04
C GLY A 46 -3.27 -13.82 2.24
N HIS A 47 -3.91 -13.96 1.07
CA HIS A 47 -4.05 -12.85 0.14
C HIS A 47 -5.45 -12.23 0.19
N GLY A 48 -6.51 -13.02 0.36
CA GLY A 48 -7.89 -12.54 0.28
C GLY A 48 -8.50 -12.74 -1.11
N VAL A 49 -9.61 -12.06 -1.38
CA VAL A 49 -10.38 -12.15 -2.64
C VAL A 49 -10.21 -10.85 -3.41
N GLY A 50 -9.81 -10.93 -4.68
CA GLY A 50 -9.65 -9.78 -5.56
C GLY A 50 -8.43 -9.82 -6.48
N ILE A 51 -8.16 -8.70 -7.13
CA ILE A 51 -7.04 -8.48 -8.04
C ILE A 51 -5.74 -8.34 -7.23
N LEU A 52 -4.77 -9.21 -7.51
CA LEU A 52 -3.45 -9.19 -6.87
C LEU A 52 -2.50 -8.19 -7.53
N ALA A 53 -2.55 -8.14 -8.87
CA ALA A 53 -1.72 -7.26 -9.70
C ALA A 53 -2.28 -7.18 -11.13
N GLY A 54 -2.10 -6.05 -11.80
CA GLY A 54 -2.47 -5.87 -13.21
C GLY A 54 -3.99 -5.93 -13.44
N LEU A 55 -4.42 -6.63 -14.51
CA LEU A 55 -5.83 -6.77 -14.92
C LEU A 55 -6.54 -5.43 -15.18
N GLU A 56 -5.79 -4.43 -15.64
CA GLU A 56 -6.35 -3.13 -16.02
C GLU A 56 -7.23 -3.29 -17.26
N ILE A 57 -8.32 -2.53 -17.31
CA ILE A 57 -9.21 -2.50 -18.47
C ILE A 57 -9.00 -1.18 -19.19
N ILE A 58 -8.65 -1.25 -20.47
CA ILE A 58 -8.49 -0.08 -21.32
C ILE A 58 -9.39 -0.17 -22.54
N ALA A 59 -9.85 0.99 -23.03
CA ALA A 59 -10.53 1.08 -24.30
C ALA A 59 -9.58 0.78 -25.47
N SER A 60 -10.14 0.31 -26.57
CA SER A 60 -9.41 0.17 -27.84
C SER A 60 -8.97 1.52 -28.41
N GLU A 61 -7.88 1.51 -29.18
CA GLU A 61 -7.43 2.65 -29.97
C GLU A 61 -7.37 2.27 -31.46
N PRO A 62 -8.19 2.90 -32.34
CA PRO A 62 -9.22 3.89 -32.04
C PRO A 62 -10.40 3.33 -31.24
N ALA A 63 -11.11 4.21 -30.52
CA ALA A 63 -12.22 3.82 -29.64
C ALA A 63 -13.32 3.06 -30.41
N SER A 64 -13.69 1.89 -29.89
CA SER A 64 -14.70 1.00 -30.46
C SER A 64 -15.55 0.34 -29.35
N GLN A 65 -16.30 -0.71 -29.67
CA GLN A 65 -17.03 -1.52 -28.67
C GLN A 65 -16.14 -2.54 -27.94
N THR A 66 -14.86 -2.64 -28.33
CA THR A 66 -13.90 -3.57 -27.74
C THR A 66 -13.11 -2.90 -26.63
N VAL A 67 -12.94 -3.63 -25.53
CA VAL A 67 -12.00 -3.31 -24.45
C VAL A 67 -10.89 -4.35 -24.39
N TYR A 68 -9.75 -3.96 -23.84
CA TYR A 68 -8.62 -4.85 -23.59
C TYR A 68 -8.44 -5.07 -22.10
N ILE A 69 -8.30 -6.32 -21.70
CA ILE A 69 -7.89 -6.74 -20.37
C ILE A 69 -6.39 -6.95 -20.42
N LEU A 70 -5.64 -6.14 -19.69
CA LEU A 70 -4.19 -6.26 -19.61
C LEU A 70 -3.77 -7.44 -18.72
N PRO A 71 -2.56 -7.99 -18.89
CA PRO A 71 -2.08 -9.09 -18.08
C PRO A 71 -2.14 -8.81 -16.58
N GLY A 72 -2.35 -9.87 -15.80
CA GLY A 72 -2.41 -9.78 -14.35
C GLY A 72 -2.96 -11.05 -13.69
N ALA A 73 -3.19 -10.95 -12.38
CA ALA A 73 -3.61 -12.06 -11.55
C ALA A 73 -4.69 -11.63 -10.56
N ALA A 74 -5.61 -12.55 -10.28
CA ALA A 74 -6.65 -12.36 -9.25
C ALA A 74 -6.96 -13.66 -8.51
N ILE A 75 -7.56 -13.54 -7.33
CA ILE A 75 -8.12 -14.65 -6.55
C ILE A 75 -9.64 -14.47 -6.48
N ASP A 76 -10.37 -15.49 -6.92
CA ASP A 76 -11.84 -15.49 -6.85
C ASP A 76 -12.36 -15.79 -5.41
N PRO A 77 -13.66 -15.64 -5.14
CA PRO A 77 -14.24 -15.96 -3.83
C PRO A 77 -14.09 -17.42 -3.38
N SER A 78 -13.73 -18.34 -4.28
CA SER A 78 -13.46 -19.75 -3.99
C SER A 78 -11.96 -20.05 -3.76
N GLY A 79 -11.11 -19.04 -3.84
CA GLY A 79 -9.66 -19.15 -3.64
C GLY A 79 -8.91 -19.63 -4.87
N ASN A 80 -9.54 -19.65 -6.05
CA ASN A 80 -8.84 -20.01 -7.27
C ASN A 80 -8.01 -18.83 -7.76
N LEU A 81 -6.76 -19.10 -8.13
CA LEU A 81 -5.90 -18.14 -8.81
C LEU A 81 -6.29 -18.09 -10.29
N ILE A 82 -6.61 -16.90 -10.77
CA ILE A 82 -6.88 -16.62 -12.19
C ILE A 82 -5.69 -15.84 -12.74
N LEU A 83 -5.10 -16.34 -13.82
CA LEU A 83 -3.97 -15.72 -14.51
C LEU A 83 -4.39 -15.31 -15.92
N VAL A 84 -4.19 -14.04 -16.24
CA VAL A 84 -4.25 -13.49 -17.60
C VAL A 84 -2.82 -13.14 -17.97
N ASP A 85 -2.18 -13.99 -18.77
CA ASP A 85 -0.76 -13.87 -19.11
C ASP A 85 -0.49 -12.97 -20.33
N GLN A 86 -1.50 -12.82 -21.19
CA GLN A 86 -1.46 -11.97 -22.39
C GLN A 86 -2.69 -11.06 -22.45
N PRO A 87 -2.59 -9.88 -23.10
CA PRO A 87 -3.74 -9.01 -23.30
C PRO A 87 -4.90 -9.74 -24.01
N ALA A 88 -6.10 -9.64 -23.45
CA ALA A 88 -7.30 -10.24 -24.02
C ALA A 88 -8.28 -9.17 -24.51
N ALA A 89 -8.72 -9.28 -25.76
CA ALA A 89 -9.75 -8.41 -26.32
C ALA A 89 -11.15 -8.95 -26.00
N TYR A 90 -12.05 -8.07 -25.55
CA TYR A 90 -13.44 -8.42 -25.27
C TYR A 90 -14.40 -7.45 -25.94
N ASP A 91 -15.31 -7.98 -26.76
CA ASP A 91 -16.31 -7.19 -27.49
C ASP A 91 -17.61 -7.04 -26.69
N LEU A 92 -17.99 -5.78 -26.43
CA LEU A 92 -19.21 -5.40 -25.72
C LEU A 92 -20.36 -5.02 -26.65
N GLY A 93 -20.20 -5.13 -27.97
CA GLY A 93 -21.15 -4.70 -29.00
C GLY A 93 -22.51 -5.39 -29.01
N LYS A 94 -22.66 -6.50 -28.27
CA LYS A 94 -23.94 -7.19 -28.07
C LYS A 94 -24.88 -6.49 -27.07
N TYR A 95 -24.38 -5.57 -26.25
CA TYR A 95 -25.16 -4.91 -25.19
C TYR A 95 -25.56 -3.48 -25.57
N ARG A 96 -26.76 -3.05 -25.17
CA ARG A 96 -27.37 -1.79 -25.62
C ARG A 96 -27.35 -0.70 -24.55
N ASP A 97 -28.09 -0.91 -23.46
CA ASP A 97 -28.29 0.07 -22.40
C ASP A 97 -28.21 -0.61 -21.03
N GLY A 98 -27.75 0.14 -20.04
CA GLY A 98 -27.61 -0.33 -18.66
C GLY A 98 -26.17 -0.42 -18.19
N VAL A 99 -25.98 -0.75 -16.92
CA VAL A 99 -24.65 -0.91 -16.33
C VAL A 99 -24.16 -2.31 -16.63
N LEU A 100 -23.11 -2.42 -17.44
CA LEU A 100 -22.45 -3.68 -17.71
C LEU A 100 -21.40 -3.96 -16.65
N HIS A 101 -21.41 -5.15 -16.10
CA HIS A 101 -20.39 -5.65 -15.19
C HIS A 101 -19.47 -6.57 -15.97
N LEU A 102 -18.20 -6.17 -16.15
CA LEU A 102 -17.18 -7.01 -16.77
C LEU A 102 -16.55 -7.90 -15.69
N LEU A 103 -16.66 -9.20 -15.86
CA LEU A 103 -16.32 -10.20 -14.86
C LEU A 103 -15.28 -11.17 -15.39
N LEU A 104 -14.43 -11.63 -14.47
CA LEU A 104 -13.42 -12.66 -14.69
C LEU A 104 -13.74 -13.87 -13.80
N THR A 105 -13.83 -15.05 -14.41
CA THR A 105 -14.11 -16.30 -13.70
C THR A 105 -13.01 -17.33 -13.96
N TYR A 106 -12.71 -18.14 -12.96
CA TYR A 106 -11.80 -19.27 -13.10
C TYR A 106 -12.45 -20.39 -13.95
N ASP A 107 -11.65 -21.05 -14.79
CA ASP A 107 -12.10 -22.18 -15.58
C ASP A 107 -11.07 -23.32 -15.62
N GLU A 108 -11.56 -24.54 -15.87
CA GLU A 108 -10.73 -25.72 -16.08
C GLU A 108 -11.21 -26.50 -17.30
N SER A 109 -10.26 -26.92 -18.14
CA SER A 109 -10.57 -27.78 -19.26
C SER A 109 -11.03 -29.16 -18.79
N ARG A 110 -11.81 -29.86 -19.62
CA ARG A 110 -11.91 -31.32 -19.49
C ARG A 110 -10.53 -31.95 -19.67
N PRO A 111 -10.26 -33.13 -19.08
CA PRO A 111 -9.01 -33.86 -19.31
C PRO A 111 -8.80 -34.11 -20.81
N GLN A 112 -7.64 -33.73 -21.34
CA GLN A 112 -7.28 -33.90 -22.74
C GLN A 112 -5.88 -34.53 -22.88
N PRO A 113 -5.65 -35.40 -23.88
CA PRO A 113 -4.35 -35.99 -24.08
C PRO A 113 -3.33 -34.94 -24.54
N GLN A 114 -2.07 -35.10 -24.14
CA GLN A 114 -1.00 -34.24 -24.62
C GLN A 114 -0.90 -34.29 -26.15
N ASN A 115 -0.91 -33.13 -26.81
CA ASN A 115 -0.83 -32.98 -28.27
C ASN A 115 -1.95 -33.71 -29.06
N GLY A 116 -3.11 -33.98 -28.45
CA GLY A 116 -4.24 -34.63 -29.13
C GLY A 116 -4.03 -36.12 -29.44
N GLN A 117 -2.94 -36.73 -28.94
CA GLN A 117 -2.64 -38.13 -29.20
C GLN A 117 -3.16 -39.03 -28.07
N TYR A 118 -4.22 -39.78 -28.36
CA TYR A 118 -4.88 -40.76 -27.48
C TYR A 118 -4.06 -42.01 -27.14
N ALA A 119 -2.78 -42.10 -27.54
CA ALA A 119 -1.88 -43.17 -27.10
C ALA A 119 -1.64 -43.09 -25.58
N ASP A 120 -0.77 -43.94 -25.01
CA ASP A 120 -0.41 -44.07 -23.57
C ASP A 120 0.08 -42.77 -22.86
N ASN A 121 -0.18 -41.60 -23.42
CA ASN A 121 0.07 -40.28 -22.87
C ASN A 121 -0.89 -39.95 -21.73
N PRO A 122 -0.40 -39.24 -20.70
CA PRO A 122 -1.26 -38.73 -19.64
C PRO A 122 -2.24 -37.68 -20.18
N PHE A 123 -3.42 -37.64 -19.55
CA PHE A 123 -4.41 -36.58 -19.77
C PHE A 123 -4.11 -35.40 -18.85
N PHE A 124 -4.23 -34.20 -19.39
CA PHE A 124 -3.99 -32.95 -18.68
C PHE A 124 -5.27 -32.14 -18.54
N VAL A 125 -5.42 -31.50 -17.38
CA VAL A 125 -6.42 -30.46 -17.12
C VAL A 125 -5.69 -29.13 -17.15
N HIS A 126 -6.13 -28.22 -18.01
CA HIS A 126 -5.57 -26.88 -18.13
C HIS A 126 -6.43 -25.90 -17.35
N THR A 127 -5.78 -25.10 -16.50
CA THR A 127 -6.42 -23.97 -15.83
C THR A 127 -6.50 -22.79 -16.79
N GLY A 128 -7.65 -22.14 -16.85
CA GLY A 128 -7.90 -21.00 -17.70
C GLY A 128 -8.80 -19.99 -17.01
N TYR A 129 -9.41 -19.13 -17.82
CA TYR A 129 -10.34 -18.12 -17.37
C TYR A 129 -11.40 -17.86 -18.42
N ASN A 130 -12.55 -17.38 -17.98
CA ASN A 130 -13.57 -16.82 -18.85
C ASN A 130 -13.79 -15.35 -18.51
N VAL A 131 -14.05 -14.57 -19.56
CA VAL A 131 -14.47 -13.17 -19.44
C VAL A 131 -15.92 -13.11 -19.84
N GLU A 132 -16.74 -12.55 -18.96
CA GLU A 132 -18.16 -12.39 -19.24
C GLU A 132 -18.66 -11.00 -18.88
N THR A 133 -19.81 -10.66 -19.42
CA THR A 133 -20.49 -9.42 -19.10
C THR A 133 -21.94 -9.70 -18.75
N VAL A 134 -22.33 -9.20 -17.59
CA VAL A 134 -23.68 -9.37 -17.06
C VAL A 134 -24.28 -8.00 -16.75
N VAL A 135 -25.60 -7.91 -16.82
CA VAL A 135 -26.36 -6.72 -16.40
C VAL A 135 -26.76 -6.85 -14.93
N ASP A 136 -27.13 -8.06 -14.52
CA ASP A 136 -27.43 -8.41 -13.13
C ASP A 136 -26.38 -9.40 -12.61
N ARG A 137 -25.90 -9.19 -11.38
CA ARG A 137 -24.89 -10.06 -10.78
C ARG A 137 -25.47 -11.44 -10.47
N THR A 138 -24.76 -12.47 -10.90
CA THR A 138 -24.98 -13.86 -10.50
C THR A 138 -24.22 -14.17 -9.20
N ASP A 139 -24.64 -15.20 -8.47
CA ASP A 139 -23.99 -15.70 -7.24
C ASP A 139 -22.72 -16.54 -7.53
N THR A 140 -22.24 -16.56 -8.77
CA THR A 140 -21.05 -17.31 -9.16
C THR A 140 -19.76 -16.67 -8.61
N PRO A 141 -18.77 -17.46 -8.17
CA PRO A 141 -17.47 -16.93 -7.78
C PRO A 141 -16.79 -16.21 -8.95
N GLN A 142 -16.62 -14.90 -8.82
CA GLN A 142 -16.13 -14.04 -9.90
C GLN A 142 -15.37 -12.83 -9.35
N VAL A 143 -14.50 -12.26 -10.18
CA VAL A 143 -13.78 -11.02 -9.90
C VAL A 143 -14.29 -9.94 -10.85
N GLU A 144 -14.74 -8.81 -10.30
CA GLU A 144 -15.23 -7.67 -11.09
C GLU A 144 -14.04 -6.83 -11.57
N LEU A 145 -13.89 -6.69 -12.89
CA LEU A 145 -12.78 -5.97 -13.51
C LEU A 145 -13.13 -4.50 -13.79
N ALA A 146 -14.38 -4.24 -14.19
CA ALA A 146 -14.86 -2.89 -14.48
C ALA A 146 -16.40 -2.87 -14.52
N ARG A 147 -16.96 -1.66 -14.40
CA ARG A 147 -18.34 -1.37 -14.79
C ARG A 147 -18.35 -0.43 -15.97
N ILE A 148 -19.34 -0.55 -16.83
CA ILE A 148 -19.47 0.29 -18.03
C ILE A 148 -20.93 0.69 -18.16
N PRO A 149 -21.31 1.91 -17.73
CA PRO A 149 -22.65 2.43 -17.96
C PRO A 149 -22.85 2.66 -19.45
N ARG A 150 -23.59 1.80 -20.13
CA ARG A 150 -23.81 1.90 -21.58
C ARG A 150 -25.01 2.76 -21.91
N GLN A 151 -24.84 3.59 -22.93
CA GLN A 151 -25.91 4.31 -23.59
C GLN A 151 -25.73 4.22 -25.10
N GLY A 152 -26.64 3.51 -25.75
CA GLY A 152 -26.64 3.30 -27.19
C GLY A 152 -25.65 2.22 -27.62
N ARG A 153 -26.13 1.27 -28.42
CA ARG A 153 -25.36 0.12 -28.89
C ARG A 153 -24.08 0.53 -29.62
N GLU A 154 -24.16 1.48 -30.54
CA GLU A 154 -23.05 1.84 -31.46
C GLU A 154 -22.09 2.87 -30.89
N THR A 155 -22.37 3.44 -29.72
CA THR A 155 -21.47 4.42 -29.10
C THR A 155 -20.16 3.73 -28.71
N PRO A 156 -18.98 4.25 -29.09
CA PRO A 156 -17.71 3.67 -28.71
C PRO A 156 -17.49 3.76 -27.19
N ILE A 157 -16.70 2.83 -26.66
CA ILE A 157 -16.28 2.80 -25.27
C ILE A 157 -14.93 3.51 -25.15
N THR A 158 -14.79 4.36 -24.14
CA THR A 158 -13.56 5.12 -23.87
C THR A 158 -13.07 4.90 -22.45
N ASN A 159 -11.80 5.21 -22.20
CA ASN A 159 -11.31 5.36 -20.84
C ASN A 159 -12.02 6.56 -20.19
N ALA A 160 -12.26 6.51 -18.89
CA ALA A 160 -12.89 7.62 -18.18
C ALA A 160 -12.01 8.87 -18.21
N ALA A 161 -12.57 10.02 -18.60
CA ALA A 161 -11.86 11.30 -18.54
C ALA A 161 -11.63 11.75 -17.08
N ASP A 162 -12.56 11.43 -16.18
CA ASP A 162 -12.45 11.61 -14.74
C ASP A 162 -12.65 10.26 -14.04
N PHE A 163 -11.58 9.73 -13.44
CA PHE A 163 -11.59 8.46 -12.72
C PHE A 163 -12.67 8.39 -11.63
N TYR A 164 -12.93 9.50 -10.92
CA TYR A 164 -13.89 9.52 -9.81
C TYR A 164 -15.33 9.67 -10.28
N ARG A 165 -15.54 10.12 -11.51
CA ARG A 165 -16.86 10.36 -12.10
C ARG A 165 -16.95 9.86 -13.55
N PRO A 166 -16.81 8.54 -13.80
CA PRO A 166 -16.97 8.00 -15.15
C PRO A 166 -18.36 8.31 -15.72
N GLY A 167 -18.37 8.76 -16.97
CA GLY A 167 -19.56 9.07 -17.75
C GLY A 167 -20.18 7.84 -18.41
N PHE A 168 -21.18 8.08 -19.27
CA PHE A 168 -21.74 7.03 -20.13
C PHE A 168 -20.71 6.60 -21.16
N ASN A 169 -20.65 5.29 -21.40
CA ASN A 169 -19.72 4.61 -22.28
C ASN A 169 -18.25 4.77 -21.87
N GLU A 170 -18.00 5.18 -20.62
CA GLU A 170 -16.67 5.19 -20.04
C GLU A 170 -16.44 3.98 -19.13
N ILE A 171 -15.20 3.51 -19.07
CA ILE A 171 -14.78 2.41 -18.21
C ILE A 171 -14.67 2.91 -16.76
N ASP A 172 -15.48 2.35 -15.87
CA ASP A 172 -15.48 2.61 -14.43
C ASP A 172 -14.69 1.54 -13.68
N LEU A 173 -13.48 1.89 -13.24
CA LEU A 173 -12.57 1.00 -12.54
C LEU A 173 -12.69 1.07 -11.00
N ARG A 174 -13.56 1.94 -10.45
CA ARG A 174 -13.61 2.22 -9.00
C ARG A 174 -14.07 1.04 -8.15
N PHE A 175 -14.72 0.05 -8.77
CA PHE A 175 -15.31 -1.10 -8.08
C PHE A 175 -14.42 -2.35 -8.11
N ARG A 176 -13.20 -2.23 -8.64
CA ARG A 176 -12.22 -3.31 -8.66
C ARG A 176 -11.85 -3.69 -7.22
N PRO A 177 -12.07 -4.95 -6.80
CA PRO A 177 -11.61 -5.41 -5.50
C PRO A 177 -10.12 -5.67 -5.59
N GLU A 178 -9.28 -4.66 -5.34
CA GLU A 178 -7.84 -4.86 -5.28
C GLU A 178 -7.45 -5.38 -3.91
N VAL A 179 -6.53 -6.35 -3.88
CA VAL A 179 -5.97 -6.86 -2.65
C VAL A 179 -4.50 -6.51 -2.62
N ALA A 180 -4.09 -5.78 -1.59
CA ALA A 180 -2.70 -5.38 -1.43
C ALA A 180 -1.82 -6.62 -1.45
N ALA A 181 -0.87 -6.66 -2.39
CA ALA A 181 0.17 -7.67 -2.36
C ALA A 181 0.86 -7.58 -0.98
N LEU A 182 0.99 -8.71 -0.28
CA LEU A 182 1.69 -8.84 1.01
C LEU A 182 3.21 -8.56 0.92
N ALA A 183 3.68 -7.80 -0.07
CA ALA A 183 5.03 -7.29 -0.10
C ALA A 183 5.13 -6.15 0.94
N ARG A 184 5.34 -6.52 2.20
CA ARG A 184 5.62 -5.58 3.29
C ARG A 184 6.88 -4.80 2.97
N ALA A 185 6.74 -3.54 2.59
CA ALA A 185 7.88 -2.65 2.50
C ALA A 185 8.46 -2.43 3.90
N THR A 186 9.75 -2.72 4.10
CA THR A 186 10.41 -2.39 5.36
C THR A 186 10.99 -0.98 5.27
N LEU A 187 10.48 -0.09 6.11
CA LEU A 187 10.98 1.28 6.28
C LEU A 187 11.86 1.31 7.53
N LEU A 188 13.08 1.80 7.37
CA LEU A 188 13.97 2.08 8.50
C LEU A 188 13.93 3.57 8.82
N VAL A 189 13.57 3.89 10.06
CA VAL A 189 13.51 5.26 10.60
C VAL A 189 14.67 5.43 11.58
N GLY A 190 15.49 6.44 11.36
CA GLY A 190 16.56 6.80 12.29
C GLY A 190 16.18 8.05 13.07
N ILE A 191 16.49 8.11 14.36
CA ILE A 191 16.25 9.28 15.21
C ILE A 191 17.60 9.77 15.73
N ALA A 192 17.94 11.01 15.43
CA ALA A 192 19.14 11.69 15.91
C ALA A 192 18.77 12.81 16.88
N TYR A 193 19.36 12.77 18.07
CA TYR A 193 19.18 13.78 19.11
C TYR A 193 20.35 14.77 19.06
N LEU A 194 20.09 16.01 18.61
CA LEU A 194 21.16 17.00 18.38
C LEU A 194 21.47 17.85 19.61
N SER A 195 20.68 17.69 20.67
CA SER A 195 20.91 18.27 21.98
C SER A 195 20.54 17.24 23.05
N ARG A 196 21.13 17.33 24.24
CA ARG A 196 20.78 16.46 25.36
C ARG A 196 19.29 16.60 25.70
N LEU A 197 18.55 15.49 25.65
CA LEU A 197 17.18 15.39 26.16
C LEU A 197 17.19 14.58 27.46
N ASP A 198 16.34 14.97 28.40
CA ASP A 198 16.20 14.27 29.68
C ASP A 198 15.14 13.16 29.59
N ASP A 199 14.20 13.23 28.63
CA ASP A 199 13.22 12.20 28.35
C ASP A 199 13.15 11.86 26.84
N PRO A 200 13.35 10.59 26.45
CA PRO A 200 13.28 10.15 25.04
C PRO A 200 11.83 10.00 24.53
N SER A 201 10.93 10.93 24.86
CA SER A 201 9.50 10.83 24.49
C SER A 201 9.30 10.75 22.97
N HIS A 202 10.14 11.44 22.19
CA HIS A 202 10.10 11.39 20.73
C HIS A 202 10.39 9.98 20.20
N GLY A 203 11.45 9.34 20.70
CA GLY A 203 11.79 7.95 20.38
C GLY A 203 10.65 6.97 20.70
N ARG A 204 10.08 7.08 21.90
CA ARG A 204 8.94 6.24 22.28
C ARG A 204 7.69 6.52 21.45
N GLY A 205 7.43 7.78 21.10
CA GLY A 205 6.34 8.17 20.21
C GLY A 205 6.49 7.53 18.83
N PHE A 206 7.71 7.57 18.27
CA PHE A 206 8.02 6.88 17.02
C PHE A 206 7.85 5.36 17.12
N TYR A 207 8.18 4.69 18.24
CA TYR A 207 7.85 3.26 18.39
C TYR A 207 6.34 3.01 18.38
N HIS A 208 5.52 3.88 18.98
CA HIS A 208 4.07 3.76 18.93
C HIS A 208 3.54 3.95 17.50
N LEU A 209 4.06 4.94 16.77
CA LEU A 209 3.75 5.14 15.36
C LEU A 209 4.16 3.92 14.53
N ALA A 210 5.41 3.46 14.68
CA ALA A 210 5.95 2.32 13.96
C ALA A 210 5.14 1.04 14.22
N ARG A 211 4.72 0.81 15.47
CA ARG A 211 3.83 -0.29 15.82
C ARG A 211 2.48 -0.15 15.13
N SER A 212 1.86 1.04 15.17
CA SER A 212 0.56 1.27 14.53
C SER A 212 0.60 1.00 13.02
N VAL A 213 1.63 1.52 12.34
CA VAL A 213 1.81 1.35 10.90
C VAL A 213 2.12 -0.11 10.57
N SER A 214 2.97 -0.77 11.36
CA SER A 214 3.35 -2.17 11.14
C SER A 214 2.22 -3.18 11.35
N MET A 215 1.10 -2.77 11.97
CA MET A 215 -0.10 -3.60 12.05
C MET A 215 -0.87 -3.65 10.72
N GLN A 216 -0.56 -2.76 9.77
CA GLN A 216 -1.12 -2.77 8.42
C GLN A 216 -0.31 -3.74 7.51
N PRO A 217 -0.92 -4.34 6.48
CA PRO A 217 -0.25 -5.33 5.62
C PRO A 217 0.81 -4.72 4.67
N GLU A 218 0.77 -3.42 4.39
CA GLU A 218 1.57 -2.78 3.34
C GLU A 218 3.00 -2.41 3.79
N MET A 219 3.17 -2.04 5.07
CA MET A 219 4.44 -1.52 5.59
C MET A 219 4.85 -2.17 6.92
N ARG A 220 6.15 -2.34 7.10
CA ARG A 220 6.78 -2.64 8.39
C ARG A 220 7.76 -1.52 8.70
N VAL A 221 7.66 -0.93 9.87
CA VAL A 221 8.51 0.19 10.29
C VAL A 221 9.43 -0.29 11.41
N LEU A 222 10.73 -0.05 11.22
CA LEU A 222 11.77 -0.27 12.24
C LEU A 222 12.33 1.09 12.63
N VAL A 223 12.60 1.28 13.91
CA VAL A 223 13.10 2.55 14.45
C VAL A 223 14.44 2.29 15.16
N ASN A 224 15.46 3.06 14.78
CA ASN A 224 16.75 3.13 15.46
C ASN A 224 16.87 4.50 16.12
N GLU A 225 17.15 4.52 17.42
CA GLU A 225 17.38 5.75 18.17
C GLU A 225 18.86 6.04 18.38
N GLY A 226 19.21 7.32 18.48
CA GLY A 226 20.58 7.76 18.73
C GLY A 226 21.51 7.43 17.57
N ILE A 227 21.02 7.56 16.33
CA ILE A 227 21.84 7.28 15.15
C ILE A 227 22.98 8.28 15.03
N ASP A 228 24.11 7.80 14.51
CA ASP A 228 25.28 8.63 14.20
C ASP A 228 25.14 9.26 12.81
N LEU A 229 25.12 10.59 12.75
CA LEU A 229 24.96 11.34 11.51
C LEU A 229 26.24 11.38 10.65
N SER A 230 27.39 11.03 11.23
CA SER A 230 28.65 10.89 10.51
C SER A 230 28.76 9.55 9.75
N GLY A 231 27.94 8.57 10.11
CA GLY A 231 27.89 7.23 9.51
C GLY A 231 27.15 7.14 8.16
N ASP A 232 26.98 5.90 7.67
CA ASP A 232 26.20 5.65 6.46
C ASP A 232 24.69 5.76 6.72
N LEU A 233 24.07 6.77 6.10
CA LEU A 233 22.64 7.03 6.21
C LEU A 233 21.81 6.30 5.12
N GLY A 234 22.47 5.51 4.26
CA GLY A 234 21.89 4.88 3.07
C GLY A 234 20.84 3.80 3.34
N GLU A 235 20.78 3.21 4.53
CA GLU A 235 19.74 2.23 4.87
C GLU A 235 18.42 2.90 5.30
N TYR A 236 18.48 4.14 5.78
CA TYR A 236 17.30 4.85 6.31
C TYR A 236 16.38 5.32 5.18
N THR A 237 15.09 5.30 5.46
CA THR A 237 14.04 5.88 4.62
C THR A 237 13.68 7.29 5.11
N LEU A 238 13.62 7.44 6.44
CA LEU A 238 13.32 8.67 7.14
C LEU A 238 14.38 8.86 8.24
N ILE A 239 14.90 10.07 8.38
CA ILE A 239 15.69 10.47 9.56
C ILE A 239 14.94 11.59 10.26
N CYS A 240 14.63 11.39 11.53
CA CYS A 240 14.08 12.41 12.41
C CYS A 240 15.20 13.09 13.19
N LEU A 241 15.28 14.41 13.10
CA LEU A 241 16.21 15.24 13.85
C LEU A 241 15.43 15.92 14.99
N VAL A 242 15.89 15.71 16.23
CA VAL A 242 15.23 16.22 17.43
C VAL A 242 16.20 17.04 18.27
N ALA A 243 15.79 18.24 18.67
CA ALA A 243 16.56 19.09 19.58
C ALA A 243 15.67 20.01 20.42
N LYS A 244 16.14 20.42 21.61
CA LYS A 244 15.48 21.42 22.47
C LYS A 244 16.29 22.73 22.58
N GLU A 245 17.62 22.62 22.60
CA GLU A 245 18.56 23.75 22.67
C GLU A 245 19.25 23.99 21.32
N ASN A 246 20.05 25.05 21.25
CA ASN A 246 20.98 25.26 20.13
C ASN A 246 21.92 24.06 19.99
N PHE A 247 22.23 23.74 18.74
CA PHE A 247 23.18 22.72 18.36
C PHE A 247 23.98 23.19 17.14
N ASP A 248 25.14 22.58 16.96
CA ASP A 248 25.99 22.72 15.79
C ASP A 248 26.25 21.32 15.24
N LEU A 249 26.30 21.20 13.91
CA LEU A 249 26.68 19.96 13.23
C LEU A 249 28.03 20.15 12.56
N GLU A 250 28.82 19.09 12.54
CA GLU A 250 30.06 19.06 11.79
C GLU A 250 29.77 19.11 10.27
N VAL A 251 30.72 19.63 9.50
CA VAL A 251 30.59 19.73 8.03
C VAL A 251 30.33 18.36 7.40
N ALA A 252 30.92 17.29 7.96
CA ALA A 252 30.70 15.92 7.51
C ALA A 252 29.23 15.48 7.71
N GLU A 253 28.64 15.78 8.86
CA GLU A 253 27.24 15.45 9.16
C GLU A 253 26.27 16.19 8.24
N VAL A 254 26.51 17.50 8.01
CA VAL A 254 25.70 18.30 7.07
C VAL A 254 25.78 17.74 5.65
N ASN A 255 26.98 17.36 5.19
CA ASN A 255 27.15 16.76 3.86
C ASN A 255 26.45 15.39 3.75
N ASN A 256 26.51 14.56 4.79
CA ASN A 256 25.81 13.28 4.82
C ASN A 256 24.29 13.45 4.75
N LEU A 257 23.73 14.41 5.52
CA LEU A 257 22.31 14.75 5.48
C LEU A 257 21.90 15.27 4.09
N TYR A 258 22.73 16.12 3.47
CA TYR A 258 22.51 16.62 2.12
C TYR A 258 22.45 15.48 1.09
N ASP A 259 23.44 14.58 1.12
CA ASP A 259 23.50 13.43 0.21
C ASP A 259 22.35 12.46 0.45
N PHE A 260 21.95 12.24 1.70
CA PHE A 260 20.81 11.42 2.06
C PHE A 260 19.51 11.95 1.42
N VAL A 261 19.22 13.25 1.56
CA VAL A 261 18.03 13.88 0.96
C VAL A 261 18.08 13.82 -0.56
N ARG A 262 19.25 14.08 -1.15
CA ARG A 262 19.47 14.04 -2.62
C ARG A 262 19.21 12.66 -3.19
N LYS A 263 19.59 11.58 -2.48
CA LYS A 263 19.33 10.18 -2.85
C LYS A 263 17.90 9.73 -2.54
N GLY A 264 16.96 10.65 -2.35
CA GLY A 264 15.54 10.35 -2.10
C GLY A 264 15.20 10.01 -0.65
N GLY A 265 16.12 10.17 0.30
CA GLY A 265 15.80 10.15 1.74
C GLY A 265 14.91 11.32 2.13
N THR A 266 14.25 11.19 3.29
CA THR A 266 13.42 12.26 3.88
C THR A 266 13.94 12.65 5.25
N LEU A 267 14.14 13.95 5.48
CA LEU A 267 14.43 14.49 6.80
C LEU A 267 13.14 15.01 7.42
N PHE A 268 12.91 14.64 8.67
CA PHE A 268 11.83 15.18 9.48
C PHE A 268 12.43 15.91 10.68
N VAL A 269 12.21 17.22 10.74
CA VAL A 269 12.83 18.10 11.71
C VAL A 269 11.78 18.50 12.74
N GLU A 270 12.03 18.18 14.01
CA GLU A 270 11.18 18.56 15.13
C GLU A 270 11.98 19.20 16.26
N SER A 271 11.47 20.34 16.73
CA SER A 271 11.91 20.92 18.00
C SER A 271 11.12 20.29 19.13
N CYS A 272 11.79 19.92 20.22
CA CYS A 272 11.15 19.39 21.42
C CYS A 272 10.56 20.54 22.24
N HIS A 273 9.25 20.76 22.13
CA HIS A 273 8.52 21.80 22.84
C HIS A 273 8.19 21.42 24.29
N ARG A 274 8.17 20.11 24.60
CA ARG A 274 8.00 19.61 25.98
C ARG A 274 9.13 20.05 26.91
N GLU A 275 10.38 19.88 26.49
CA GLU A 275 11.54 20.28 27.29
C GLU A 275 12.06 21.67 26.93
N GLY A 276 11.91 22.11 25.68
CA GLY A 276 12.38 23.42 25.19
C GLY A 276 11.39 24.59 25.37
N GLY A 277 10.18 24.33 25.85
CA GLY A 277 9.16 25.36 26.05
C GLY A 277 8.40 25.76 24.77
N ALA A 278 7.74 26.91 24.78
CA ALA A 278 6.91 27.36 23.65
C ALA A 278 7.74 27.74 22.41
N ASN A 279 8.96 28.24 22.63
CA ASN A 279 9.90 28.63 21.57
C ASN A 279 11.27 28.00 21.85
N PRO A 280 11.46 26.70 21.55
CA PRO A 280 12.73 26.04 21.73
C PRO A 280 13.83 26.73 20.94
N ARG A 281 15.02 26.89 21.53
CA ARG A 281 16.16 27.54 20.86
C ARG A 281 16.63 26.75 19.64
N ALA A 282 16.39 25.43 19.64
CA ALA A 282 16.63 24.55 18.48
C ALA A 282 16.03 25.07 17.16
N ASN A 283 14.94 25.86 17.20
CA ASN A 283 14.34 26.45 16.00
C ASN A 283 15.35 27.26 15.18
N ASP A 284 16.23 28.01 15.83
CA ASP A 284 17.24 28.84 15.17
C ASP A 284 18.32 27.97 14.51
N SER A 285 18.84 26.97 15.23
CA SER A 285 19.80 26.00 14.69
C SER A 285 19.22 25.21 13.52
N PHE A 286 17.95 24.80 13.58
CA PHE A 286 17.29 24.14 12.45
C PHE A 286 17.12 25.06 11.25
N ALA A 287 16.82 26.34 11.44
CA ALA A 287 16.77 27.30 10.33
C ALA A 287 18.12 27.44 9.62
N VAL A 288 19.23 27.45 10.38
CA VAL A 288 20.59 27.46 9.84
C VAL A 288 20.88 26.17 9.06
N LEU A 289 20.55 24.99 9.63
CA LEU A 289 20.74 23.70 8.98
C LEU A 289 19.96 23.61 7.65
N ILE A 290 18.67 23.97 7.66
CA ILE A 290 17.82 23.94 6.47
C ILE A 290 18.40 24.83 5.36
N SER A 291 18.89 26.01 5.73
CA SER A 291 19.58 26.90 4.78
C SER A 291 20.88 26.28 4.25
N ALA A 292 21.66 25.60 5.09
CA ALA A 292 22.89 24.92 4.69
C ALA A 292 22.63 23.74 3.74
N LEU A 293 21.50 23.05 3.90
CA LEU A 293 21.02 22.03 2.97
C LEU A 293 20.50 22.60 1.64
N GLY A 294 20.46 23.92 1.49
CA GLY A 294 19.93 24.60 0.30
C GLY A 294 18.41 24.50 0.16
N SER A 295 17.70 24.07 1.20
CA SER A 295 16.26 23.87 1.17
C SER A 295 15.52 25.14 1.61
N ARG A 296 14.33 25.37 1.04
CA ARG A 296 13.42 26.48 1.39
C ARG A 296 12.01 25.97 1.65
N PRO A 297 11.77 25.22 2.74
CA PRO A 297 10.48 24.62 3.07
C PRO A 297 9.34 25.63 3.01
N GLN A 298 8.32 25.32 2.22
CA GLN A 298 7.10 26.12 2.11
C GLN A 298 5.96 25.42 2.85
N VAL A 299 4.95 26.19 3.28
CA VAL A 299 3.75 25.64 3.91
C VAL A 299 3.16 24.54 3.01
N VAL A 300 2.87 23.38 3.60
CA VAL A 300 2.31 22.25 2.86
C VAL A 300 0.96 22.65 2.26
N LYS A 301 0.87 22.58 0.92
CA LYS A 301 -0.34 22.94 0.18
C LYS A 301 -1.45 21.92 0.43
N ARG A 302 -2.70 22.36 0.31
CA ARG A 302 -3.87 21.46 0.27
C ARG A 302 -3.66 20.41 -0.82
N HIS A 303 -4.07 19.17 -0.54
CA HIS A 303 -3.95 18.02 -1.44
C HIS A 303 -2.51 17.56 -1.74
N ALA A 304 -1.48 18.11 -1.07
CA ALA A 304 -0.16 17.51 -1.12
C ALA A 304 -0.18 16.13 -0.43
N PRO A 305 0.63 15.14 -0.87
CA PRO A 305 0.60 13.78 -0.33
C PRO A 305 0.66 13.70 1.20
N LEU A 306 1.47 14.55 1.85
CA LEU A 306 1.56 14.65 3.31
C LEU A 306 0.22 14.95 4.02
N LEU A 307 -0.76 15.53 3.32
CA LEU A 307 -2.10 15.85 3.84
C LEU A 307 -3.22 15.06 3.15
N SER A 308 -2.92 14.21 2.16
CA SER A 308 -3.95 13.51 1.40
C SER A 308 -3.79 11.99 1.37
N GLU A 309 -2.62 11.44 1.69
CA GLU A 309 -2.33 10.02 1.54
C GLU A 309 -1.55 9.43 2.73
N PRO A 310 -2.00 8.30 3.31
CA PRO A 310 -3.27 7.63 3.03
C PRO A 310 -4.48 8.31 3.70
N PHE A 311 -4.26 9.20 4.67
CA PHE A 311 -5.33 9.87 5.41
C PHE A 311 -5.49 11.33 4.95
N PHE A 312 -6.75 11.73 4.73
CA PHE A 312 -7.07 13.08 4.27
C PHE A 312 -7.17 14.08 5.41
N PHE A 313 -6.47 15.20 5.27
CA PHE A 313 -6.44 16.34 6.17
C PHE A 313 -6.65 17.65 5.41
N ALA A 314 -7.60 18.47 5.87
CA ALA A 314 -7.79 19.81 5.32
C ALA A 314 -6.66 20.79 5.71
N ARG A 315 -5.98 20.51 6.83
CA ARG A 315 -4.80 21.20 7.39
C ARG A 315 -4.01 20.20 8.25
N PRO A 316 -2.71 20.43 8.52
CA PRO A 316 -1.97 19.59 9.47
C PRO A 316 -2.72 19.48 10.81
N PRO A 317 -2.82 18.28 11.41
CA PRO A 317 -3.44 18.14 12.73
C PRO A 317 -2.58 18.79 13.81
N ASP A 318 -3.18 19.21 14.92
CA ASP A 318 -2.42 19.83 16.01
C ASP A 318 -1.50 18.79 16.68
N GLY A 319 -0.27 19.16 17.04
CA GLY A 319 0.73 18.27 17.68
C GLY A 319 0.73 18.37 19.21
N TYR A 320 1.87 18.13 19.87
CA TYR A 320 2.02 18.41 21.31
C TYR A 320 1.73 19.89 21.62
N GLU A 321 2.22 20.78 20.74
CA GLU A 321 1.86 22.19 20.74
C GLU A 321 0.52 22.40 20.03
N SER A 322 -0.45 22.94 20.76
CA SER A 322 -1.80 23.22 20.26
C SER A 322 -2.11 24.72 20.21
N GLN A 323 -1.25 25.56 20.80
CA GLN A 323 -1.44 27.00 20.75
C GLN A 323 -0.77 27.58 19.51
N GLY A 324 -1.60 28.05 18.57
CA GLY A 324 -1.18 28.59 17.29
C GLY A 324 -1.66 27.74 16.12
N ALA A 325 -1.43 28.20 14.90
CA ALA A 325 -1.70 27.38 13.72
C ALA A 325 -0.54 26.39 13.56
N PRO A 326 -0.79 25.06 13.50
CA PRO A 326 0.26 24.08 13.29
C PRO A 326 0.96 24.38 11.97
N GLU A 327 2.27 24.62 12.03
CA GLU A 327 3.06 24.95 10.86
C GLU A 327 3.88 23.73 10.43
N LEU A 328 3.44 23.16 9.31
CA LEU A 328 4.16 22.11 8.60
C LEU A 328 4.66 22.69 7.28
N ARG A 329 5.97 22.60 7.06
CA ARG A 329 6.62 23.06 5.83
C ARG A 329 7.39 21.93 5.18
N VAL A 330 7.43 21.92 3.85
CA VAL A 330 8.15 20.91 3.08
C VAL A 330 8.87 21.53 1.90
N ASP A 331 10.09 21.06 1.62
CA ASP A 331 10.79 21.28 0.37
C ASP A 331 11.81 20.17 0.13
N GLY A 332 11.88 19.65 -1.09
CA GLY A 332 12.97 18.77 -1.52
C GLY A 332 13.23 17.52 -0.68
N GLY A 333 12.29 17.05 0.16
CA GLY A 333 12.49 15.92 1.09
C GLY A 333 12.81 16.32 2.54
N VAL A 334 12.91 17.62 2.82
CA VAL A 334 12.99 18.17 4.18
C VAL A 334 11.59 18.56 4.63
N VAL A 335 11.12 17.95 5.70
CA VAL A 335 9.82 18.24 6.35
C VAL A 335 10.11 18.89 7.70
N LEU A 336 9.68 20.13 7.88
CA LEU A 336 9.82 20.89 9.12
C LEU A 336 8.47 20.94 9.83
N SER A 337 8.43 20.53 11.09
CA SER A 337 7.27 20.59 11.98
C SER A 337 7.60 21.43 13.21
N THR A 338 6.74 22.40 13.53
CA THR A 338 6.75 23.12 14.82
C THR A 338 5.76 22.51 15.82
N CYS A 339 5.21 21.34 15.52
CA CYS A 339 4.06 20.80 16.25
C CYS A 339 4.47 19.81 17.34
N ASP A 340 5.69 19.27 17.30
CA ASP A 340 6.19 18.23 18.22
C ASP A 340 5.25 17.01 18.25
N TYR A 341 5.19 16.32 17.11
CA TYR A 341 4.39 15.11 16.97
C TYR A 341 5.00 13.93 17.70
N GLY A 342 6.33 13.89 17.87
CA GLY A 342 7.03 12.91 18.68
C GLY A 342 6.43 12.76 20.08
N CYS A 343 6.19 13.86 20.79
CA CYS A 343 5.51 13.82 22.09
C CYS A 343 4.01 13.49 21.98
N LEU A 344 3.31 13.95 20.94
CA LEU A 344 1.89 13.59 20.75
C LEU A 344 1.69 12.09 20.54
N TRP A 345 2.59 11.41 19.83
CA TRP A 345 2.51 9.96 19.64
C TRP A 345 2.75 9.15 20.91
N GLN A 346 3.29 9.79 21.96
CA GLN A 346 3.32 9.25 23.33
C GLN A 346 2.03 9.50 24.12
N GLY A 347 1.08 10.25 23.56
CA GLY A 347 -0.16 10.62 24.24
C GLY A 347 -0.04 11.86 25.11
N GLU A 348 0.98 12.69 24.89
CA GLU A 348 1.20 13.92 25.64
C GLU A 348 0.83 15.16 24.83
N ARG A 349 0.40 16.22 25.52
CA ARG A 349 0.14 17.58 25.03
C ARG A 349 0.70 18.58 26.04
N ARG A 350 0.89 19.84 25.64
CA ARG A 350 1.24 20.93 26.57
C ARG A 350 0.27 21.03 27.76
N SER A 351 -1.02 20.79 27.52
CA SER A 351 -2.07 20.85 28.54
C SER A 351 -2.21 19.57 29.40
N GLY A 352 -1.38 18.55 29.19
CA GLY A 352 -1.45 17.27 29.90
C GLY A 352 -1.62 16.07 28.96
N ALA A 353 -2.51 15.14 29.31
CA ALA A 353 -2.77 13.98 28.46
C ALA A 353 -3.56 14.37 27.20
N ALA A 354 -3.13 13.85 26.05
CA ALA A 354 -3.87 14.01 24.80
C ALA A 354 -5.13 13.13 24.79
N SER A 355 -6.19 13.64 24.18
CA SER A 355 -7.39 12.84 23.91
C SER A 355 -7.12 11.76 22.87
N ARG A 356 -7.96 10.73 22.85
CA ARG A 356 -7.87 9.65 21.87
C ARG A 356 -7.97 10.14 20.42
N GLU A 357 -8.80 11.14 20.17
CA GLU A 357 -8.99 11.72 18.82
C GLU A 357 -7.74 12.46 18.36
N GLU A 358 -7.11 13.23 19.26
CA GLU A 358 -5.85 13.92 18.98
C GLU A 358 -4.70 12.94 18.69
N ILE A 359 -4.57 11.90 19.52
CA ILE A 359 -3.57 10.84 19.31
C ILE A 359 -3.82 10.17 17.96
N ARG A 360 -5.07 9.84 17.64
CA ARG A 360 -5.44 9.22 16.37
C ARG A 360 -5.08 10.11 15.18
N ALA A 361 -5.43 11.39 15.22
CA ALA A 361 -5.12 12.33 14.15
C ALA A 361 -3.60 12.48 13.94
N GLY A 362 -2.83 12.57 15.04
CA GLY A 362 -1.37 12.57 14.99
C GLY A 362 -0.81 11.27 14.40
N MET A 363 -1.33 10.11 14.80
CA MET A 363 -0.92 8.81 14.25
C MET A 363 -1.23 8.72 12.76
N GLU A 364 -2.44 9.06 12.32
CA GLU A 364 -2.86 9.07 10.91
C GLU A 364 -1.95 9.97 10.07
N TRP A 365 -1.62 11.18 10.55
CA TRP A 365 -0.65 12.04 9.88
C TRP A 365 0.76 11.45 9.85
N GLY A 366 1.20 10.78 10.92
CA GLY A 366 2.46 10.04 10.93
C GLY A 366 2.53 8.93 9.87
N HIS A 367 1.40 8.28 9.55
CA HIS A 367 1.34 7.33 8.43
C HIS A 367 1.56 8.04 7.09
N ASN A 368 0.97 9.23 6.89
CA ASN A 368 1.20 10.03 5.69
C ASN A 368 2.68 10.38 5.52
N LEU A 369 3.34 10.80 6.60
CA LEU A 369 4.78 11.11 6.60
C LEU A 369 5.62 9.91 6.18
N LEU A 370 5.34 8.73 6.73
CA LEU A 370 6.08 7.50 6.42
C LEU A 370 5.84 7.02 4.99
N LEU A 371 4.59 7.08 4.50
CA LEU A 371 4.27 6.75 3.12
C LEU A 371 4.96 7.72 2.15
N TYR A 372 4.92 9.02 2.43
CA TYR A 372 5.63 10.05 1.66
C TYR A 372 7.13 9.75 1.59
N ALA A 373 7.75 9.43 2.72
CA ALA A 373 9.18 9.10 2.78
C ALA A 373 9.53 7.85 1.97
N TRP A 374 8.70 6.81 2.05
CA TRP A 374 8.87 5.59 1.26
C TRP A 374 8.72 5.84 -0.25
N GLN A 375 7.65 6.53 -0.68
CA GLN A 375 7.44 6.86 -2.09
C GLN A 375 8.62 7.65 -2.68
N ARG A 376 9.15 8.62 -1.91
CA ARG A 376 10.33 9.39 -2.30
C ARG A 376 11.56 8.50 -2.47
N ARG A 377 11.77 7.57 -1.53
CA ARG A 377 12.90 6.64 -1.56
C ARG A 377 12.84 5.71 -2.78
N GLN A 378 11.66 5.24 -3.16
CA GLN A 378 11.48 4.42 -4.36
C GLN A 378 11.84 5.21 -5.63
N ARG A 379 11.32 6.43 -5.77
CA ARG A 379 11.64 7.29 -6.93
C ARG A 379 13.15 7.56 -7.06
N GLY A 380 13.83 7.78 -5.94
CA GLY A 380 15.29 8.00 -5.92
C GLY A 380 16.14 6.76 -6.23
N ARG A 381 15.57 5.54 -6.20
CA ARG A 381 16.24 4.29 -6.61
C ARG A 381 16.03 3.95 -8.08
N SER A 382 14.97 4.48 -8.69
CA SER A 382 14.63 4.25 -10.09
C SER A 382 15.23 5.28 -11.05
N ALA A 383 15.82 6.36 -10.53
CA ALA A 383 16.55 7.39 -11.26
C ALA A 383 18.06 7.21 -11.05
#